data_AF-F4MZ45-F1
#
_entry.id   AF-F4MZ45-F1
#
_cell.length_a   1.000
_cell.length_b   1.000
_cell.length_c   1.000
_cell.angle_alpha   90.00
_cell.angle_beta   90.00
_cell.angle_gamma   90.00
#
_symmetry.space_group_name_H-M   'P 1'
#
loop_
_entity.id
_entity.type
_entity.pdbx_description
1 polymer ?
#
loop_
_entity_poly.entity_id
_entity_poly.type
_entity_poly.pdbx_seq_one_letter_code
_entity_poly.pdbx_strand_id
1 'polypeptide(L)'
;MSHEQQSAAFKFLMRHYFGLEGEDPSPWNKNYINRVLSSTVSSNTGAAAEKLSKSIAQFTHSDARYYGENFLLLGSEWKKQMRQLASVPIADRYHHILRAIAIKETAVRFLPTSYPAFGDPEQPGQGYPFDMLQDSALHPGEPLYIAGVTQDKSWSFIVSPSVIGWVDSSDIANADDAFIQHWISMAKAGLVAVINDNASFVDQEKIFRFT
;
A
#
# COMPACT_ATOMS: atom_id res chain seq x y z
N MET A 1 30.30 3.73 2.57
CA MET A 1 29.57 3.03 3.65
C MET A 1 30.47 1.93 4.18
N SER A 2 30.68 1.85 5.50
CA SER A 2 31.47 0.78 6.11
C SER A 2 30.69 -0.54 6.15
N HIS A 3 31.39 -1.66 6.34
CA HIS A 3 30.77 -2.97 6.53
C HIS A 3 29.78 -2.97 7.71
N GLU A 4 30.10 -2.26 8.79
CA GLU A 4 29.22 -2.10 9.94
C GLU A 4 27.94 -1.34 9.59
N GLN A 5 28.06 -0.23 8.86
CA GLN A 5 26.90 0.55 8.38
C GLN A 5 26.02 -0.28 7.45
N GLN A 6 26.62 -1.07 6.55
CA GLN A 6 25.88 -1.96 5.66
C GLN A 6 25.15 -3.07 6.44
N SER A 7 25.82 -3.67 7.44
CA SER A 7 25.21 -4.68 8.31
C SER A 7 24.04 -4.11 9.12
N ALA A 8 24.18 -2.88 9.64
CA ALA A 8 23.12 -2.19 10.35
C ALA A 8 21.93 -1.88 9.43
N ALA A 9 22.18 -1.38 8.21
CA ALA A 9 21.15 -1.13 7.21
C ALA A 9 20.40 -2.41 6.81
N PHE A 10 21.13 -3.51 6.60
CA PHE A 10 20.51 -4.81 6.29
C PHE A 10 19.65 -5.32 7.44
N LYS A 11 20.10 -5.21 8.69
CA LYS A 11 19.28 -5.56 9.87
C LYS A 11 18.01 -4.71 9.93
N PHE A 12 18.08 -3.42 9.62
CA PHE A 12 16.91 -2.56 9.58
C PHE A 12 15.92 -2.98 8.50
N LEU A 13 16.40 -3.30 7.29
CA LEU A 13 15.57 -3.86 6.21
C LEU A 13 14.88 -5.14 6.66
N MET A 14 15.63 -6.07 7.27
CA MET A 14 15.07 -7.33 7.75
C MET A 14 13.95 -7.12 8.77
N ARG A 15 14.08 -6.13 9.66
CA ARG A 15 13.05 -5.79 10.65
C ARG A 15 11.81 -5.14 10.01
N HIS A 16 12.01 -4.24 9.04
CA HIS A 16 10.92 -3.56 8.32
C HIS A 16 10.06 -4.53 7.50
N TYR A 17 10.69 -5.50 6.83
CA TYR A 17 9.97 -6.40 5.94
C TYR A 17 9.53 -7.69 6.67
N PHE A 18 10.39 -8.26 7.52
CA PHE A 18 10.21 -9.63 8.04
C PHE A 18 10.10 -9.73 9.57
N GLY A 19 10.18 -8.60 10.29
CA GLY A 19 10.19 -8.61 11.75
C GLY A 19 8.83 -8.96 12.36
N LEU A 20 8.77 -9.87 13.33
CA LEU A 20 7.52 -10.25 14.03
C LEU A 20 7.57 -9.96 15.54
N GLU A 21 8.71 -9.48 16.03
CA GLU A 21 8.97 -9.35 17.46
C GLU A 21 9.00 -7.88 17.90
N GLY A 22 8.75 -7.65 19.19
CA GLY A 22 8.87 -6.33 19.82
C GLY A 22 8.15 -5.22 19.04
N GLU A 23 8.93 -4.21 18.64
CA GLU A 23 8.48 -3.02 17.91
C GLU A 23 8.96 -3.01 16.45
N ASP A 24 9.25 -4.18 15.88
CA ASP A 24 9.64 -4.26 14.47
C ASP A 24 8.54 -3.70 13.56
N PRO A 25 8.86 -2.73 12.70
CA PRO A 25 7.88 -2.00 11.92
C PRO A 25 7.44 -2.75 10.65
N SER A 26 7.13 -4.04 10.79
CA SER A 26 6.63 -4.88 9.70
C SER A 26 5.11 -4.95 9.70
N PRO A 27 4.46 -4.94 8.52
CA PRO A 27 3.04 -5.18 8.41
C PRO A 27 2.56 -6.55 8.91
N TRP A 28 3.46 -7.52 9.10
CA TRP A 28 3.12 -8.80 9.71
C TRP A 28 3.24 -8.81 11.23
N ASN A 29 3.81 -7.76 11.84
CA ASN A 29 3.96 -7.64 13.28
C ASN A 29 2.67 -7.11 13.94
N LYS A 30 2.12 -7.89 14.87
CA LYS A 30 0.92 -7.55 15.63
C LYS A 30 1.03 -6.23 16.40
N ASN A 31 2.14 -5.98 17.08
CA ASN A 31 2.31 -4.80 17.93
C ASN A 31 2.39 -3.54 17.07
N TYR A 32 3.19 -3.58 16.00
CA TYR A 32 3.28 -2.49 15.04
C TYR A 32 1.92 -2.18 14.42
N ILE A 33 1.21 -3.18 13.89
CA ILE A 33 -0.11 -2.97 13.28
C ILE A 33 -1.12 -2.44 14.30
N ASN A 34 -1.14 -2.95 15.53
CA ASN A 34 -1.99 -2.38 16.56
C ASN A 34 -1.69 -0.89 16.79
N ARG A 35 -0.43 -0.45 16.77
CA ARG A 35 -0.11 1.00 16.87
C ARG A 35 -0.57 1.80 15.65
N VAL A 36 -0.53 1.22 14.45
CA VAL A 36 -0.99 1.87 13.22
C VAL A 36 -2.52 1.98 13.17
N LEU A 37 -3.24 0.99 13.72
CA LEU A 37 -4.70 0.93 13.76
C LEU A 37 -5.31 1.67 14.96
N SER A 38 -4.68 1.55 16.14
CA SER A 38 -5.18 2.13 17.39
C SER A 38 -4.90 3.62 17.49
N SER A 39 -5.82 4.34 18.14
CA SER A 39 -5.67 5.74 18.53
C SER A 39 -4.47 5.94 19.47
N THR A 40 -3.69 6.99 19.25
CA THR A 40 -2.68 7.42 20.24
C THR A 40 -3.34 8.26 21.33
N VAL A 41 -2.66 8.49 22.47
CA VAL A 41 -3.20 9.35 23.55
C VAL A 41 -3.49 10.79 23.08
N SER A 42 -2.91 11.22 21.95
CA SER A 42 -3.07 12.55 21.37
C SER A 42 -4.05 12.60 20.18
N SER A 43 -4.46 11.46 19.62
CA SER A 43 -5.39 11.37 18.48
C SER A 43 -6.46 10.32 18.73
N ASN A 44 -7.75 10.69 18.65
CA ASN A 44 -8.85 9.72 18.81
C ASN A 44 -8.95 8.68 17.67
N THR A 45 -8.01 8.72 16.70
CA THR A 45 -8.00 7.92 15.47
C THR A 45 -6.59 7.41 15.20
N GLY A 46 -6.45 6.14 14.78
CA GLY A 46 -5.16 5.57 14.38
C GLY A 46 -4.66 6.07 13.02
N ALA A 47 -3.36 5.95 12.77
CA ALA A 47 -2.68 6.49 11.60
C ALA A 47 -3.29 6.04 10.26
N ALA A 48 -3.73 4.78 10.16
CA ALA A 48 -4.38 4.28 8.94
C ALA A 48 -5.72 4.97 8.65
N ALA A 49 -6.57 5.10 9.66
CA ALA A 49 -7.86 5.77 9.54
C ALA A 49 -7.72 7.28 9.33
N GLU A 50 -6.69 7.90 9.92
CA GLU A 50 -6.35 9.31 9.67
C GLU A 50 -5.90 9.52 8.22
N LYS A 51 -4.96 8.70 7.70
CA LYS A 51 -4.51 8.76 6.31
C LYS A 51 -5.69 8.61 5.35
N LEU A 52 -6.55 7.61 5.57
CA LEU A 52 -7.75 7.39 4.75
C LEU A 52 -8.66 8.63 4.74
N SER A 53 -9.02 9.13 5.92
CA SER A 53 -9.92 10.28 6.07
C SER A 53 -9.35 11.54 5.43
N LYS A 54 -8.05 11.79 5.60
CA LYS A 54 -7.34 12.92 5.00
C LYS A 54 -7.33 12.84 3.48
N SER A 55 -7.03 11.68 2.90
CA SER A 55 -7.05 11.48 1.45
C SER A 55 -8.46 11.66 0.87
N ILE A 56 -9.48 11.09 1.50
CA ILE A 56 -10.88 11.31 1.08
C ILE A 56 -11.21 12.81 1.12
N ALA A 57 -10.94 13.49 2.24
CA ALA A 57 -11.24 14.90 2.39
C ALA A 57 -10.53 15.76 1.35
N GLN A 58 -9.23 15.53 1.12
CA GLN A 58 -8.42 16.28 0.15
C GLN A 58 -8.98 16.20 -1.27
N PHE A 59 -9.21 14.99 -1.77
CA PHE A 59 -9.57 14.79 -3.17
C PHE A 59 -11.05 14.98 -3.48
N THR A 60 -11.92 14.90 -2.46
CA THR A 60 -13.37 14.97 -2.62
C THR A 60 -14.01 16.21 -2.01
N HIS A 61 -13.20 17.15 -1.50
CA HIS A 61 -13.68 18.46 -1.04
C HIS A 61 -14.48 19.18 -2.13
N SER A 62 -15.51 19.95 -1.77
CA SER A 62 -16.34 20.71 -2.74
C SER A 62 -15.48 21.59 -3.65
N ASP A 63 -14.48 22.22 -3.06
CA ASP A 63 -13.64 23.24 -3.72
C ASP A 63 -12.39 22.64 -4.40
N ALA A 64 -12.11 21.35 -4.18
CA ALA A 64 -10.99 20.68 -4.84
C ALA A 64 -11.23 20.65 -6.36
N ARG A 65 -10.25 21.08 -7.15
CA ARG A 65 -10.32 21.06 -8.61
C ARG A 65 -9.28 20.08 -9.14
N TYR A 66 -9.76 18.93 -9.57
CA TYR A 66 -8.96 17.92 -10.23
C TYR A 66 -9.62 17.53 -11.57
N TYR A 67 -8.81 17.07 -12.51
CA TYR A 67 -9.23 16.77 -13.87
C TYR A 67 -8.95 15.29 -14.19
N GLY A 68 -9.89 14.63 -14.86
CA GLY A 68 -9.75 13.22 -15.23
C GLY A 68 -8.84 13.01 -16.43
N GLU A 69 -8.76 11.77 -16.92
CA GLU A 69 -7.95 11.38 -18.09
C GLU A 69 -8.35 12.08 -19.39
N ASN A 70 -9.58 12.59 -19.46
CA ASN A 70 -10.10 13.40 -20.57
C ASN A 70 -9.88 14.91 -20.39
N PHE A 71 -9.10 15.30 -19.37
CA PHE A 71 -8.85 16.69 -18.97
C PHE A 71 -10.12 17.49 -18.64
N LEU A 72 -11.22 16.83 -18.32
CA LEU A 72 -12.44 17.46 -17.81
C LEU A 72 -12.46 17.45 -16.28
N LEU A 73 -13.07 18.47 -15.70
CA LEU A 73 -13.19 18.62 -14.25
C LEU A 73 -13.95 17.43 -13.63
N LEU A 74 -13.36 16.83 -12.60
CA LEU A 74 -13.99 15.80 -11.78
C LEU A 74 -15.07 16.43 -10.88
N GLY A 75 -16.32 16.32 -11.34
CA GLY A 75 -17.49 16.96 -10.75
C GLY A 75 -18.00 16.31 -9.46
N SER A 76 -19.11 16.85 -8.95
CA SER A 76 -19.73 16.42 -7.69
C SER A 76 -20.09 14.93 -7.63
N GLU A 77 -20.54 14.36 -8.76
CA GLU A 77 -20.91 12.94 -8.83
C GLU A 77 -19.69 12.04 -8.65
N TRP A 78 -18.58 12.35 -9.32
CA TRP A 78 -17.32 11.61 -9.12
C TRP A 78 -16.86 11.71 -7.65
N LYS A 79 -16.88 12.92 -7.07
CA LYS A 79 -16.49 13.13 -5.66
C LYS A 79 -17.40 12.36 -4.70
N LYS A 80 -18.69 12.26 -4.99
CA LYS A 80 -19.65 11.47 -4.19
C LYS A 80 -19.37 9.98 -4.31
N GLN A 81 -19.14 9.48 -5.52
CA GLN A 81 -18.80 8.09 -5.78
C GLN A 81 -17.50 7.69 -5.06
N MET A 82 -16.45 8.50 -5.16
CA MET A 82 -15.18 8.23 -4.49
C MET A 82 -15.31 8.25 -2.96
N ARG A 83 -16.08 9.18 -2.39
CA ARG A 83 -16.38 9.16 -0.95
C ARG A 83 -17.06 7.87 -0.54
N GLN A 84 -18.10 7.46 -1.27
CA GLN A 84 -18.85 6.24 -0.96
C GLN A 84 -17.96 4.99 -1.05
N LEU A 85 -17.14 4.89 -2.12
CA LEU A 85 -16.27 3.75 -2.34
C LEU A 85 -15.15 3.67 -1.28
N ALA A 86 -14.51 4.80 -0.96
CA ALA A 86 -13.37 4.85 -0.04
C ALA A 86 -13.77 4.84 1.45
N SER A 87 -15.02 5.18 1.79
CA SER A 87 -15.50 5.21 3.17
C SER A 87 -15.77 3.81 3.69
N VAL A 88 -14.69 3.10 4.02
CA VAL A 88 -14.71 1.74 4.55
C VAL A 88 -14.36 1.73 6.04
N PRO A 89 -14.87 0.75 6.81
CA PRO A 89 -14.37 0.54 8.16
C PRO A 89 -12.90 0.11 8.10
N ILE A 90 -12.06 0.78 8.88
CA ILE A 90 -10.70 0.33 9.18
C ILE A 90 -10.76 -0.63 10.36
N ALA A 91 -10.00 -1.72 10.30
CA ALA A 91 -9.87 -2.67 11.40
C ALA A 91 -9.48 -1.95 12.71
N ASP A 92 -10.19 -2.25 13.80
CA ASP A 92 -9.99 -1.66 15.12
C ASP A 92 -8.76 -2.24 15.83
N ARG A 93 -8.36 -3.45 15.45
CA ARG A 93 -7.21 -4.17 15.99
C ARG A 93 -6.63 -5.15 14.97
N TYR A 94 -5.46 -5.67 15.31
CA TYR A 94 -4.79 -6.70 14.52
C TYR A 94 -5.58 -8.02 14.46
N HIS A 95 -5.71 -8.55 13.25
CA HIS A 95 -6.20 -9.90 12.95
C HIS A 95 -5.21 -10.61 12.02
N HIS A 96 -4.73 -11.78 12.43
CA HIS A 96 -3.70 -12.54 11.72
C HIS A 96 -4.08 -12.93 10.27
N ILE A 97 -5.38 -13.08 9.99
CA ILE A 97 -5.91 -13.40 8.65
C ILE A 97 -5.81 -12.24 7.65
N LEU A 98 -5.59 -11.00 8.13
CA LEU A 98 -5.52 -9.80 7.29
C LEU A 98 -4.09 -9.49 6.83
N ARG A 99 -3.11 -10.30 7.19
CA ARG A 99 -1.77 -10.24 6.61
C ARG A 99 -1.84 -10.69 5.15
N ALA A 100 -1.06 -10.02 4.33
CA ALA A 100 -1.01 -10.22 2.90
C ALA A 100 0.40 -10.02 2.35
N ILE A 101 0.57 -10.28 1.07
CA ILE A 101 1.80 -10.03 0.31
C ILE A 101 1.41 -9.52 -1.09
N ALA A 102 2.19 -8.61 -1.66
CA ALA A 102 2.05 -8.23 -3.07
C ALA A 102 2.52 -9.39 -3.96
N ILE A 103 1.72 -9.75 -4.97
CA ILE A 103 2.04 -10.86 -5.89
C ILE A 103 2.46 -10.40 -7.29
N LYS A 104 2.30 -9.11 -7.58
CA LYS A 104 2.83 -8.40 -8.76
C LYS A 104 3.09 -6.93 -8.40
N GLU A 105 3.74 -6.19 -9.28
CA GLU A 105 3.88 -4.74 -9.11
C GLU A 105 2.50 -4.06 -9.12
N THR A 106 2.24 -3.20 -8.13
CA THR A 106 0.96 -2.49 -7.99
C THR A 106 1.16 -1.03 -7.60
N ALA A 107 0.32 -0.15 -8.15
CA ALA A 107 0.24 1.23 -7.72
C ALA A 107 -0.40 1.33 -6.33
N VAL A 108 0.11 2.24 -5.50
CA VAL A 108 -0.51 2.66 -4.25
C VAL A 108 -1.16 4.01 -4.47
N ARG A 109 -2.46 4.07 -4.21
CA ARG A 109 -3.35 5.18 -4.58
C ARG A 109 -3.92 5.89 -3.36
N PHE A 110 -4.15 7.19 -3.47
CA PHE A 110 -4.86 7.95 -2.43
C PHE A 110 -6.37 7.68 -2.40
N LEU A 111 -6.96 7.29 -3.52
CA LEU A 111 -8.36 6.87 -3.65
C LEU A 111 -8.44 5.54 -4.41
N PRO A 112 -9.48 4.72 -4.18
CA PRO A 112 -9.65 3.40 -4.81
C PRO A 112 -10.10 3.52 -6.28
N THR A 113 -9.19 4.00 -7.14
CA THR A 113 -9.42 4.15 -8.58
C THR A 113 -8.10 4.07 -9.35
N SER A 114 -8.15 3.44 -10.54
CA SER A 114 -7.06 3.41 -11.50
C SER A 114 -7.01 4.66 -12.38
N TYR A 115 -8.09 5.45 -12.41
CA TYR A 115 -8.15 6.68 -13.18
C TYR A 115 -7.37 7.80 -12.48
N PRO A 116 -6.70 8.69 -13.24
CA PRO A 116 -5.91 9.77 -12.69
C PRO A 116 -6.79 10.91 -12.16
N ALA A 117 -6.21 11.72 -11.29
CA ALA A 117 -6.71 13.05 -10.99
C ALA A 117 -5.57 14.07 -11.18
N PHE A 118 -5.57 14.78 -12.29
CA PHE A 118 -4.60 15.82 -12.58
C PHE A 118 -4.96 17.12 -11.86
N GLY A 119 -3.96 17.97 -11.62
CA GLY A 119 -4.19 19.39 -11.34
C GLY A 119 -4.72 20.12 -12.58
N ASP A 120 -4.62 21.44 -12.60
CA ASP A 120 -5.02 22.25 -13.75
C ASP A 120 -4.17 21.93 -15.01
N PRO A 121 -4.71 21.31 -16.07
CA PRO A 121 -3.92 20.91 -17.23
C PRO A 121 -3.28 22.08 -17.98
N GLU A 122 -3.78 23.31 -17.81
CA GLU A 122 -3.20 24.52 -18.40
C GLU A 122 -1.96 25.01 -17.64
N GLN A 123 -1.72 24.51 -16.43
CA GLN A 123 -0.58 24.90 -15.59
C GLN A 123 0.61 23.96 -15.79
N PRO A 124 1.84 24.49 -15.91
CA PRO A 124 3.04 23.67 -15.99
C PRO A 124 3.18 22.71 -14.80
N GLY A 125 3.38 21.41 -15.10
CA GLY A 125 3.59 20.38 -14.08
C GLY A 125 2.32 19.91 -13.35
N GLN A 126 1.13 20.27 -13.83
CA GLN A 126 -0.15 19.90 -13.20
C GLN A 126 -0.97 18.91 -14.02
N GLY A 127 -0.74 18.82 -15.33
CA GLY A 127 -1.34 17.81 -16.22
C GLY A 127 -0.55 16.49 -16.26
N TYR A 128 -0.85 15.65 -17.25
CA TYR A 128 -0.07 14.43 -17.51
C TYR A 128 1.44 14.72 -17.59
N PRO A 129 2.31 13.88 -16.98
CA PRO A 129 2.03 12.61 -16.29
C PRO A 129 1.82 12.72 -14.77
N PHE A 130 1.60 13.92 -14.22
CA PHE A 130 1.51 14.16 -12.79
C PHE A 130 0.12 13.81 -12.23
N ASP A 131 -0.17 12.50 -12.13
CA ASP A 131 -1.38 12.02 -11.47
C ASP A 131 -1.30 12.22 -9.95
N MET A 132 -2.14 13.10 -9.40
CA MET A 132 -2.15 13.46 -7.98
C MET A 132 -2.66 12.34 -7.08
N LEU A 133 -3.31 11.31 -7.64
CA LEU A 133 -3.77 10.15 -6.88
C LEU A 133 -2.69 9.06 -6.72
N GLN A 134 -1.57 9.17 -7.44
CA GLN A 134 -0.44 8.25 -7.33
C GLN A 134 0.41 8.60 -6.10
N ASP A 135 0.47 7.72 -5.10
CA ASP A 135 1.33 7.91 -3.91
C ASP A 135 2.68 7.21 -4.13
N SER A 136 2.63 5.90 -4.44
CA SER A 136 3.83 5.07 -4.59
C SER A 136 3.54 3.81 -5.42
N ALA A 137 4.48 2.88 -5.47
CA ALA A 137 4.28 1.53 -6.01
C ALA A 137 4.85 0.50 -5.03
N LEU A 138 4.33 -0.72 -5.08
CA LEU A 138 4.84 -1.87 -4.34
C LEU A 138 5.35 -2.91 -5.33
N HIS A 139 6.42 -3.59 -4.95
CA HIS A 139 7.00 -4.68 -5.72
C HIS A 139 6.47 -6.05 -5.28
N PRO A 140 6.53 -7.07 -6.15
CA PRO A 140 6.21 -8.45 -5.77
C PRO A 140 7.03 -8.90 -4.56
N GLY A 141 6.36 -9.55 -3.61
CA GLY A 141 6.98 -10.05 -2.37
C GLY A 141 6.96 -9.07 -1.21
N GLU A 142 6.49 -7.83 -1.39
CA GLU A 142 6.34 -6.89 -0.28
C GLU A 142 5.27 -7.34 0.72
N PRO A 143 5.58 -7.37 2.03
CA PRO A 143 4.65 -7.78 3.09
C PRO A 143 3.62 -6.68 3.31
N LEU A 144 2.36 -7.05 3.50
CA LEU A 144 1.25 -6.13 3.65
C LEU A 144 0.33 -6.52 4.80
N TYR A 145 -0.42 -5.54 5.29
CA TYR A 145 -1.58 -5.76 6.15
C TYR A 145 -2.79 -5.05 5.56
N ILE A 146 -3.89 -5.77 5.40
CA ILE A 146 -5.15 -5.23 4.88
C ILE A 146 -5.91 -4.56 6.04
N ALA A 147 -5.96 -3.24 6.04
CA ALA A 147 -6.65 -2.45 7.06
C ALA A 147 -8.14 -2.22 6.74
N GLY A 148 -8.51 -2.19 5.46
CA GLY A 148 -9.89 -2.04 5.00
C GLY A 148 -10.05 -2.54 3.57
N VAL A 149 -11.29 -2.82 3.16
CA VAL A 149 -11.61 -3.31 1.81
C VAL A 149 -12.90 -2.64 1.35
N THR A 150 -12.96 -2.22 0.09
CA THR A 150 -14.18 -1.66 -0.52
C THR A 150 -15.35 -2.65 -0.46
N GLN A 151 -16.57 -2.14 -0.57
CA GLN A 151 -17.77 -2.97 -0.53
C GLN A 151 -17.81 -3.99 -1.68
N ASP A 152 -17.37 -3.57 -2.87
CA ASP A 152 -17.26 -4.38 -4.08
C ASP A 152 -16.01 -5.28 -4.13
N LYS A 153 -15.13 -5.20 -3.12
CA LYS A 153 -13.91 -6.00 -2.97
C LYS A 153 -12.84 -5.77 -4.04
N SER A 154 -12.95 -4.73 -4.85
CA SER A 154 -11.96 -4.47 -5.90
C SER A 154 -10.71 -3.74 -5.37
N TRP A 155 -10.80 -3.05 -4.23
CA TRP A 155 -9.66 -2.35 -3.64
C TRP A 155 -9.45 -2.69 -2.16
N SER A 156 -8.18 -2.81 -1.80
CA SER A 156 -7.72 -3.03 -0.43
C SER A 156 -6.94 -1.81 0.05
N PHE A 157 -7.32 -1.25 1.20
CA PHE A 157 -6.53 -0.24 1.89
C PHE A 157 -5.50 -0.94 2.77
N ILE A 158 -4.22 -0.77 2.44
CA ILE A 158 -3.13 -1.56 3.02
C ILE A 158 -2.19 -0.70 3.87
N VAL A 159 -1.43 -1.38 4.72
CA VAL A 159 -0.21 -0.88 5.36
C VAL A 159 0.95 -1.71 4.81
N SER A 160 1.94 -1.05 4.20
CA SER A 160 3.22 -1.66 3.80
C SER A 160 4.36 -1.12 4.69
N PRO A 161 5.60 -1.62 4.54
CA PRO A 161 6.74 -1.08 5.26
C PRO A 161 7.02 0.40 4.93
N SER A 162 6.58 0.89 3.76
CA SER A 162 6.94 2.20 3.22
C SER A 162 5.76 3.16 3.07
N VAL A 163 4.54 2.65 2.85
CA VAL A 163 3.38 3.47 2.48
C VAL A 163 2.06 2.85 2.97
N ILE A 164 1.05 3.71 3.15
CA ILE A 164 -0.33 3.34 3.46
C ILE A 164 -1.22 3.92 2.37
N GLY A 165 -2.04 3.10 1.72
CA GLY A 165 -2.90 3.53 0.62
C GLY A 165 -3.73 2.41 0.03
N TRP A 166 -4.43 2.71 -1.06
CA TRP A 166 -5.26 1.76 -1.80
C TRP A 166 -4.44 1.01 -2.85
N VAL A 167 -4.62 -0.30 -2.94
CA VAL A 167 -4.10 -1.16 -4.01
C VAL A 167 -5.23 -1.97 -4.61
N ASP A 168 -5.07 -2.42 -5.85
CA ASP A 168 -6.01 -3.35 -6.47
C ASP A 168 -5.97 -4.68 -5.68
N SER A 169 -7.14 -5.16 -5.26
CA SER A 169 -7.21 -6.37 -4.43
C SER A 169 -6.74 -7.63 -5.16
N SER A 170 -6.73 -7.64 -6.50
CA SER A 170 -6.22 -8.75 -7.31
C SER A 170 -4.69 -8.79 -7.38
N ASP A 171 -4.01 -7.78 -6.87
CA ASP A 171 -2.55 -7.62 -6.91
C ASP A 171 -1.87 -8.13 -5.63
N ILE A 172 -2.68 -8.58 -4.66
CA ILE A 172 -2.24 -9.06 -3.36
C ILE A 172 -2.85 -10.43 -3.06
N ALA A 173 -2.20 -11.19 -2.18
CA ALA A 173 -2.71 -12.45 -1.66
C ALA A 173 -2.63 -12.49 -0.13
N ASN A 174 -3.57 -13.17 0.53
CA ASN A 174 -3.50 -13.41 1.97
C ASN A 174 -2.28 -14.27 2.32
N ALA A 175 -1.63 -13.93 3.43
CA ALA A 175 -0.45 -14.62 3.95
C ALA A 175 -0.76 -15.18 5.34
N ASP A 176 -0.91 -16.51 5.42
CA ASP A 176 -1.15 -17.18 6.70
C ASP A 176 0.14 -17.35 7.53
N ASP A 177 0.00 -17.87 8.75
CA ASP A 177 1.15 -18.07 9.64
C ASP A 177 2.19 -19.03 9.06
N ALA A 178 1.75 -20.10 8.40
CA ALA A 178 2.67 -21.11 7.85
C ALA A 178 3.51 -20.52 6.72
N PHE A 179 2.87 -19.80 5.79
CA PHE A 179 3.52 -19.08 4.71
C PHE A 179 4.51 -18.06 5.25
N ILE A 180 4.11 -17.23 6.21
CA ILE A 180 4.96 -16.17 6.76
C ILE A 180 6.20 -16.76 7.44
N GLN A 181 6.05 -17.79 8.27
CA GLN A 181 7.20 -18.43 8.91
C GLN A 181 8.18 -19.02 7.88
N HIS A 182 7.64 -19.66 6.83
CA HIS A 182 8.45 -20.19 5.76
C HIS A 182 9.18 -19.08 4.98
N TRP A 183 8.47 -18.02 4.59
CA TRP A 183 9.00 -16.87 3.86
C TRP A 183 10.13 -16.17 4.62
N ILE A 184 9.95 -15.96 5.93
CA ILE A 184 10.97 -15.38 6.82
C ILE A 184 12.20 -16.30 6.92
N SER A 185 12.00 -17.62 7.03
CA SER A 185 13.11 -18.57 7.03
C SER A 185 13.92 -18.51 5.75
N MET A 186 13.27 -18.42 4.59
CA MET A 186 13.92 -18.26 3.29
C MET A 186 14.71 -16.95 3.21
N ALA A 187 14.11 -15.84 3.64
CA ALA A 187 14.79 -14.54 3.69
C ALA A 187 16.04 -14.55 4.58
N LYS A 188 15.98 -15.25 5.73
CA LYS A 188 17.14 -15.43 6.64
C LYS A 188 18.23 -16.34 6.05
N ALA A 189 17.85 -17.35 5.26
CA ALA A 189 18.79 -18.24 4.59
C ALA A 189 19.53 -17.52 3.45
N GLY A 190 18.86 -16.59 2.77
CA GLY A 190 19.49 -15.70 1.79
C GLY A 190 18.46 -14.97 0.94
N LEU A 191 18.49 -13.65 0.98
CA LEU A 191 17.75 -12.82 0.03
C LEU A 191 18.51 -12.68 -1.28
N VAL A 192 17.75 -12.56 -2.36
CA VAL A 192 18.26 -12.21 -3.68
C VAL A 192 17.73 -10.82 -4.06
N ALA A 193 18.57 -10.04 -4.73
CA ALA A 193 18.18 -8.76 -5.30
C ALA A 193 18.07 -8.91 -6.82
N VAL A 194 16.96 -8.44 -7.37
CA VAL A 194 16.79 -8.33 -8.83
C VAL A 194 17.60 -7.11 -9.27
N ILE A 195 18.50 -7.29 -10.24
CA ILE A 195 19.45 -6.25 -10.68
C ILE A 195 19.12 -5.66 -12.06
N ASN A 196 18.04 -6.13 -12.68
CA ASN A 196 17.59 -5.70 -14.00
C ASN A 196 16.18 -5.15 -13.89
N ASP A 197 15.92 -4.01 -14.52
CA ASP A 197 14.56 -3.52 -14.70
C ASP A 197 13.77 -4.46 -15.61
N ASN A 198 12.46 -4.58 -15.37
CA ASN A 198 11.54 -5.41 -16.14
C ASN A 198 11.95 -6.89 -16.24
N ALA A 199 12.47 -7.48 -15.17
CA ALA A 199 12.87 -8.88 -15.15
C ALA A 199 11.66 -9.83 -15.18
N SER A 200 11.49 -10.61 -16.24
CA SER A 200 10.37 -11.56 -16.33
C SER A 200 10.56 -12.77 -15.41
N PHE A 201 9.60 -13.00 -14.50
CA PHE A 201 9.52 -14.19 -13.67
C PHE A 201 8.52 -15.19 -14.25
N VAL A 202 9.03 -16.35 -14.63
CA VAL A 202 8.28 -17.46 -15.21
C VAL A 202 8.53 -18.70 -14.35
N ASP A 203 7.48 -19.47 -14.07
CA ASP A 203 7.62 -20.67 -13.26
C ASP A 203 8.15 -21.88 -14.08
N GLN A 204 8.22 -23.04 -13.42
CA GLN A 204 8.70 -24.29 -14.01
C GLN A 204 7.79 -24.83 -15.13
N GLU A 205 6.51 -24.44 -15.14
CA GLU A 205 5.52 -24.80 -16.17
C GLU A 205 5.51 -23.81 -17.34
N LYS A 206 6.43 -22.83 -17.33
CA LYS A 206 6.53 -21.74 -18.31
C LYS A 206 5.38 -20.74 -18.25
N ILE A 207 4.70 -20.65 -17.10
CA ILE A 207 3.64 -19.68 -16.87
C ILE A 207 4.26 -18.39 -16.35
N PHE A 208 3.98 -17.28 -17.04
CA PHE A 208 4.35 -15.93 -16.59
C PHE A 208 3.68 -15.61 -15.25
N ARG A 209 4.45 -15.10 -14.29
CA ARG A 209 3.96 -14.75 -12.96
C ARG A 209 3.91 -13.24 -12.78
N PHE A 210 5.03 -12.57 -12.96
CA PHE A 210 5.15 -11.12 -12.88
C PHE A 210 6.44 -10.66 -13.56
N THR A 211 6.59 -9.35 -13.64
CA THR A 211 7.79 -8.64 -14.07
C THR A 211 8.35 -7.85 -12.90
#